data_AF-A0A1G3IK13-F1
#
_entry.id   AF-A0A1G3IK13-F1
#
_cell.length_a   1.000
_cell.length_b   1.000
_cell.length_c   1.000
_cell.angle_alpha   90.00
_cell.angle_beta   90.00
_cell.angle_gamma   90.00
#
_symmetry.space_group_name_H-M   'P 1'
#
loop_
_entity.id
_entity.type
_entity.pdbx_description
1 polymer ?
#
loop_
_entity_poly.entity_id
_entity_poly.type
_entity_poly.pdbx_seq_one_letter_code
_entity_poly.pdbx_strand_id
1 'polypeptide(L)'
;MIATDDKMLDALAPVFLELGRAVYICQTFEDSLNLLLSLMAQEAADGEDGVFQAVWNFQSSKPLGQLLSALRKQIDVPADFDEYLSMGVKKRNEIVHGYLTKNVMRLYDPKGRLEVEKELSELTVEVKRRDVSVNKLIDALLEKYGLSNSSLKRNADNLWNFQNLDNSKFSH
;
A
#
# COMPACT_ATOMS: atom_id res chain seq x y z
N MET A 1 35.13 -12.33 -17.91
CA MET A 1 34.43 -12.37 -16.60
C MET A 1 33.02 -11.75 -16.65
N ILE A 2 32.56 -11.19 -17.78
CA ILE A 2 31.26 -10.50 -17.89
C ILE A 2 30.10 -11.49 -18.16
N ALA A 3 30.34 -12.61 -18.83
CA ALA A 3 29.30 -13.57 -19.22
C ALA A 3 28.68 -14.39 -18.05
N THR A 4 29.26 -14.33 -16.85
CA THR A 4 28.78 -15.08 -15.68
C THR A 4 27.72 -14.28 -14.91
N ASP A 5 27.85 -12.96 -14.89
CA ASP A 5 26.91 -12.07 -14.18
C ASP A 5 25.56 -11.97 -14.91
N ASP A 6 25.55 -11.87 -16.25
CA ASP A 6 24.29 -11.82 -17.01
C ASP A 6 23.45 -13.08 -16.84
N LYS A 7 24.08 -14.27 -16.87
CA LYS A 7 23.36 -15.54 -16.62
C LYS A 7 22.81 -15.65 -15.20
N MET A 8 23.49 -15.06 -14.22
CA MET A 8 23.02 -15.02 -12.85
C MET A 8 21.86 -14.05 -12.70
N LEU A 9 21.94 -12.87 -13.33
CA LEU A 9 20.85 -11.89 -13.34
C LEU A 9 19.59 -12.43 -14.03
N ASP A 10 19.74 -13.11 -15.17
CA ASP A 10 18.63 -13.79 -15.85
C ASP A 10 18.00 -14.86 -14.95
N ALA A 11 18.81 -15.63 -14.23
CA ALA A 11 18.33 -16.63 -13.29
C ALA A 11 17.63 -16.04 -12.05
N LEU A 12 17.91 -14.77 -11.71
CA LEU A 12 17.29 -14.04 -10.60
C LEU A 12 16.08 -13.21 -11.02
N ALA A 13 15.85 -13.02 -12.32
CA ALA A 13 14.75 -12.22 -12.84
C ALA A 13 13.37 -12.60 -12.23
N PRO A 14 13.01 -13.88 -12.04
CA PRO A 14 11.74 -14.24 -11.38
C PRO A 14 11.66 -13.75 -9.93
N VAL A 15 12.75 -13.87 -9.17
CA VAL A 15 12.82 -13.43 -7.77
C VAL A 15 12.71 -11.90 -7.69
N PHE A 16 13.36 -11.17 -8.59
CA PHE A 16 13.25 -9.71 -8.65
C PHE A 16 11.86 -9.24 -9.09
N LEU A 17 11.23 -9.94 -10.03
CA LEU A 17 9.85 -9.67 -10.43
C LEU A 17 8.90 -9.84 -9.24
N GLU A 18 9.04 -10.93 -8.48
CA GLU A 18 8.22 -11.17 -7.30
C GLU A 18 8.50 -10.14 -6.20
N LEU A 19 9.76 -9.73 -6.00
CA LEU A 19 10.08 -8.62 -5.09
C LEU A 19 9.43 -7.31 -5.53
N GLY A 20 9.46 -6.97 -6.82
CA GLY A 20 8.80 -5.78 -7.34
C GLY A 20 7.30 -5.79 -7.05
N ARG A 21 6.64 -6.94 -7.27
CA ARG A 21 5.23 -7.14 -6.90
C ARG A 21 5.02 -6.98 -5.39
N ALA A 22 5.86 -7.61 -4.57
CA ALA A 22 5.78 -7.55 -3.12
C ALA A 22 5.92 -6.12 -2.58
N VAL A 23 6.88 -5.36 -3.10
CA VAL A 23 7.11 -3.96 -2.74
C VAL A 23 5.93 -3.08 -3.14
N TYR A 24 5.40 -3.26 -4.36
CA TYR A 24 4.21 -2.54 -4.79
C TYR A 24 3.02 -2.80 -3.86
N ILE A 25 2.76 -4.07 -3.52
CA ILE A 25 1.69 -4.43 -2.57
C ILE A 25 1.92 -3.79 -1.19
N CYS A 26 3.17 -3.79 -0.69
CA CYS A 26 3.52 -3.10 0.55
C CYS A 26 3.20 -1.61 0.50
N GLN A 27 3.54 -0.93 -0.60
CA GLN A 27 3.24 0.49 -0.79
C GLN A 27 1.73 0.75 -0.81
N THR A 28 0.96 -0.07 -1.53
CA THR A 28 -0.51 0.08 -1.54
C THR A 28 -1.13 -0.08 -0.15
N PHE A 29 -0.61 -1.00 0.67
CA PHE A 29 -1.06 -1.19 2.04
C PHE A 29 -0.77 0.05 2.92
N GLU A 30 0.38 0.68 2.73
CA GLU A 30 0.75 1.93 3.41
C GLU A 30 -0.17 3.08 3.03
N ASP A 31 -0.43 3.23 1.73
CA ASP A 31 -1.30 4.27 1.20
C ASP A 31 -2.74 4.09 1.69
N SER A 32 -3.26 2.86 1.74
CA SER A 32 -4.58 2.59 2.31
C SER A 32 -4.65 2.92 3.81
N LEU A 33 -3.59 2.63 4.59
CA LEU A 33 -3.56 3.04 6.00
C LEU A 33 -3.48 4.56 6.17
N ASN A 34 -2.69 5.25 5.35
CA ASN A 34 -2.63 6.71 5.32
C ASN A 34 -3.99 7.32 4.96
N LEU A 35 -4.66 6.78 3.94
CA LEU A 35 -5.98 7.23 3.52
C LEU A 35 -7.00 7.09 4.66
N LEU A 36 -7.03 5.93 5.31
CA LEU A 36 -7.92 5.68 6.43
C LEU A 36 -7.71 6.73 7.55
N LEU A 37 -6.46 6.97 7.95
CA LEU A 37 -6.13 7.96 8.98
C LEU A 37 -6.52 9.39 8.58
N SER A 38 -6.29 9.78 7.34
CA SER A 38 -6.64 11.10 6.85
C SER A 38 -8.15 11.31 6.80
N LEU A 39 -8.92 10.30 6.37
CA LEU A 39 -10.39 10.35 6.37
C LEU A 39 -10.95 10.43 7.80
N MET A 40 -10.39 9.68 8.72
CA MET A 40 -10.80 9.72 10.13
C MET A 40 -10.47 11.05 10.80
N ALA A 41 -9.31 11.63 10.50
CA ALA A 41 -8.95 12.95 11.02
C ALA A 41 -9.83 14.07 10.44
N GLN A 42 -10.16 14.00 9.15
CA GLN A 42 -11.09 14.94 8.51
C GLN A 42 -12.46 14.92 9.20
N GLU A 43 -12.98 13.73 9.51
CA GLU A 43 -14.22 13.57 10.26
C GLU A 43 -14.13 14.12 11.68
N ALA A 44 -13.05 13.81 12.40
CA ALA A 44 -12.86 14.30 13.77
C ALA A 44 -12.76 15.84 13.84
N ALA A 45 -12.45 16.49 12.72
CA ALA A 45 -12.43 17.93 12.56
C ALA A 45 -13.72 18.49 11.91
N ASP A 46 -14.82 17.74 11.89
CA ASP A 46 -16.10 18.12 11.29
C ASP A 46 -16.00 18.62 9.85
N GLY A 47 -15.06 18.05 9.08
CA GLY A 47 -14.86 18.39 7.67
C GLY A 47 -14.06 19.68 7.43
N GLU A 48 -13.31 20.19 8.41
CA GLU A 48 -12.46 21.37 8.25
C GLU A 48 -11.52 21.26 7.03
N ASP A 49 -11.52 22.29 6.19
CA ASP A 49 -10.73 22.33 4.95
C ASP A 49 -9.23 22.19 5.25
N GLY A 50 -8.57 21.28 4.52
CA GLY A 50 -7.12 21.09 4.59
C GLY A 50 -6.63 20.11 5.66
N VAL A 51 -7.47 19.67 6.60
CA VAL A 51 -7.10 18.67 7.62
C VAL A 51 -6.66 17.35 6.97
N PHE A 52 -7.42 16.87 5.98
CA PHE A 52 -7.07 15.68 5.19
C PHE A 52 -5.65 15.79 4.60
N GLN A 53 -5.36 16.89 3.91
CA GLN A 53 -4.07 17.08 3.23
C GLN A 53 -2.92 17.21 4.23
N ALA A 54 -3.15 17.89 5.36
CA ALA A 54 -2.17 18.02 6.42
C ALA A 54 -1.81 16.65 7.02
N VAL A 55 -2.81 15.82 7.32
CA VAL A 55 -2.60 14.48 7.86
C VAL A 55 -1.97 13.56 6.80
N TRP A 56 -2.43 13.62 5.55
CA TRP A 56 -1.84 12.86 4.45
C TRP A 56 -0.34 13.15 4.29
N ASN A 57 0.03 14.43 4.22
CA ASN A 57 1.43 14.85 4.09
C ASN A 57 2.27 14.46 5.31
N PHE A 58 1.71 14.58 6.51
CA PHE A 58 2.42 14.21 7.74
C PHE A 58 2.65 12.71 7.84
N GLN A 59 1.63 11.91 7.55
CA GLN A 59 1.64 10.45 7.75
C GLN A 59 2.40 9.72 6.63
N SER A 60 2.31 10.19 5.37
CA SER A 60 3.12 9.67 4.26
C SER A 60 4.63 9.80 4.48
N SER A 61 5.08 10.72 5.33
CA SER A 61 6.49 10.88 5.69
C SER A 61 6.98 9.93 6.78
N LYS A 62 6.08 9.14 7.40
CA LYS A 62 6.37 8.34 8.59
C LYS A 62 6.52 6.85 8.31
N PRO A 63 7.33 6.14 9.10
CA PRO A 63 7.34 4.68 9.08
C PRO A 63 5.96 4.10 9.42
N LEU A 64 5.55 3.06 8.70
CA LEU A 64 4.24 2.39 8.85
C LEU A 64 3.89 1.97 10.29
N GLY A 65 4.88 1.66 11.13
CA GLY A 65 4.66 1.37 12.55
C GLY A 65 4.12 2.56 13.36
N GLN A 66 4.40 3.79 12.94
CA GLN A 66 3.82 5.00 13.55
C GLN A 66 2.39 5.25 13.08
N LEU A 67 2.02 4.78 11.89
CA LEU A 67 0.65 4.85 11.37
C LEU A 67 -0.31 4.02 12.20
N LEU A 68 0.07 2.79 12.56
CA LEU A 68 -0.73 1.97 13.47
C LEU A 68 -0.90 2.60 14.86
N SER A 69 0.15 3.22 15.39
CA SER A 69 0.06 3.94 16.66
C SER A 69 -0.91 5.12 16.58
N ALA A 70 -0.97 5.81 15.44
CA ALA A 70 -1.96 6.87 15.20
C ALA A 70 -3.39 6.30 15.10
N LEU A 71 -3.56 5.16 14.42
CA LEU A 71 -4.87 4.50 14.25
C LEU A 71 -5.49 4.12 15.61
N ARG A 72 -4.68 3.50 16.49
CA ARG A 72 -5.07 3.11 17.86
C ARG A 72 -5.56 4.27 18.73
N LYS A 73 -5.15 5.51 18.42
CA LYS A 73 -5.55 6.70 19.18
C LYS A 73 -6.90 7.27 18.71
N GLN A 74 -7.33 6.91 17.50
CA GLN A 74 -8.52 7.49 16.88
C GLN A 74 -9.72 6.56 16.90
N ILE A 75 -9.52 5.23 16.95
CA ILE A 75 -10.59 4.24 17.02
C ILE A 75 -10.33 3.20 18.09
N ASP A 76 -11.41 2.73 18.71
CA ASP A 76 -11.40 1.51 19.51
C ASP A 76 -11.32 0.33 18.53
N VAL A 77 -10.08 -0.08 18.21
CA VAL A 77 -9.83 -1.22 17.32
C VAL A 77 -9.97 -2.50 18.15
N PRO A 78 -10.80 -3.47 17.72
CA PRO A 78 -10.79 -4.80 18.33
C PRO A 78 -9.36 -5.34 18.41
N ALA A 79 -8.96 -5.85 19.58
CA ALA A 79 -7.56 -6.21 19.85
C ALA A 79 -7.02 -7.24 18.83
N ASP A 80 -7.87 -8.15 18.35
CA ASP A 80 -7.58 -9.11 17.30
C ASP A 80 -7.29 -8.45 15.95
N PHE A 81 -8.02 -7.39 15.60
CA PHE A 81 -7.79 -6.63 14.38
C PHE A 81 -6.52 -5.77 14.47
N ASP A 82 -6.22 -5.20 15.63
CA ASP A 82 -4.97 -4.46 15.85
C ASP A 82 -3.74 -5.37 15.75
N GLU A 83 -3.80 -6.56 16.34
CA GLU A 83 -2.76 -7.58 16.20
C GLU A 83 -2.62 -8.02 14.74
N TYR A 84 -3.75 -8.24 14.05
CA TYR A 84 -3.79 -8.62 12.63
C TYR A 84 -3.09 -7.60 11.73
N LEU A 85 -3.33 -6.30 11.94
CA LEU A 85 -2.65 -5.24 11.19
C LEU A 85 -1.17 -5.09 11.59
N SER A 86 -0.86 -5.21 12.89
CA SER A 86 0.52 -5.18 13.39
C SER A 86 1.38 -6.26 12.75
N MET A 87 0.82 -7.46 12.57
CA MET A 87 1.47 -8.55 11.85
C MET A 87 1.67 -8.23 10.37
N GLY A 88 0.73 -7.53 9.73
CA GLY A 88 0.89 -7.04 8.36
C GLY A 88 2.07 -6.07 8.22
N VAL A 89 2.19 -5.12 9.15
CA VAL A 89 3.32 -4.16 9.17
C VAL A 89 4.66 -4.86 9.39
N LYS A 90 4.70 -5.87 10.27
CA LYS A 90 5.91 -6.67 10.46
C LYS A 90 6.34 -7.40 9.19
N LYS A 91 5.39 -8.00 8.45
CA LYS A 91 5.66 -8.68 7.17
C LYS A 91 6.10 -7.71 6.08
N ARG A 92 5.45 -6.55 5.96
CA ARG A 92 5.90 -5.47 5.07
C ARG A 92 7.34 -5.07 5.38
N ASN A 93 7.67 -4.88 6.66
CA ASN A 93 9.03 -4.53 7.07
C ASN A 93 10.03 -5.63 6.71
N GLU A 94 9.64 -6.89 6.82
CA GLU A 94 10.48 -8.02 6.41
C GLU A 94 10.78 -8.01 4.91
N ILE A 95 9.76 -7.78 4.07
CA ILE A 95 9.87 -7.67 2.61
C ILE A 95 10.78 -6.49 2.23
N VAL A 96 10.48 -5.30 2.74
CA VAL A 96 11.13 -4.04 2.34
C VAL A 96 12.54 -3.91 2.92
N HIS A 97 12.78 -4.40 4.15
CA HIS A 97 14.06 -4.25 4.83
C HIS A 97 14.93 -5.51 4.75
N GLY A 98 15.44 -5.77 3.55
CA GLY A 98 16.54 -6.70 3.34
C GLY A 98 16.15 -8.16 3.16
N TYR A 99 14.94 -8.44 2.65
CA TYR A 99 14.49 -9.81 2.36
C TYR A 99 15.49 -10.58 1.48
N LEU A 100 15.94 -9.98 0.36
CA LEU A 100 16.92 -10.62 -0.52
C LEU A 100 18.31 -10.70 0.12
N THR A 101 18.74 -9.69 0.86
CA THR A 101 20.04 -9.71 1.54
C THR A 101 20.13 -10.85 2.55
N LYS A 102 19.05 -11.13 3.29
CA LYS A 102 18.96 -12.28 4.22
C LYS A 102 19.03 -13.63 3.51
N ASN A 103 18.56 -13.68 2.27
CA ASN A 103 18.48 -14.91 1.47
C ASN A 103 19.60 -15.04 0.42
N VAL A 104 20.59 -14.14 0.42
CA VAL A 104 21.61 -14.03 -0.65
C VAL A 104 22.33 -15.35 -0.93
N MET A 105 22.61 -16.16 0.10
CA MET A 105 23.27 -17.46 -0.08
C MET A 105 22.40 -18.48 -0.81
N ARG A 106 21.08 -18.42 -0.60
CA ARG A 106 20.10 -19.32 -1.25
C ARG A 106 19.90 -18.97 -2.72
N LEU A 107 20.19 -17.73 -3.11
CA LEU A 107 20.00 -17.25 -4.49
C LEU A 107 21.00 -17.86 -5.49
N TYR A 108 22.13 -18.39 -5.02
CA TYR A 108 23.10 -19.08 -5.87
C TYR A 108 22.61 -20.46 -6.34
N ASP A 109 21.68 -21.08 -5.61
CA ASP A 109 21.14 -22.40 -5.92
C ASP A 109 19.77 -22.31 -6.62
N PRO A 110 19.51 -23.06 -7.72
CA PRO A 110 18.23 -23.04 -8.41
C PRO A 110 17.03 -23.40 -7.53
N LYS A 111 17.16 -24.39 -6.63
CA LYS A 111 16.08 -24.76 -5.71
C LYS A 111 15.90 -23.69 -4.64
N GLY A 112 16.99 -23.14 -4.13
CA GLY A 112 16.96 -21.99 -3.21
C GLY A 112 16.24 -20.78 -3.78
N ARG A 113 16.42 -20.45 -5.07
CA ARG A 113 15.67 -19.36 -5.74
C ARG A 113 14.16 -19.61 -5.75
N LEU A 114 13.73 -20.81 -6.10
CA LEU A 114 12.31 -21.17 -6.11
C LEU A 114 11.68 -21.11 -4.72
N GLU A 115 12.39 -21.54 -3.68
CA GLU A 115 11.91 -21.44 -2.30
C GLU A 115 11.80 -19.99 -1.84
N VAL A 116 12.80 -19.16 -2.13
CA VAL A 116 12.79 -17.72 -1.80
C VAL A 116 11.66 -16.99 -2.52
N GLU A 117 11.45 -17.26 -3.81
CA GLU A 117 10.33 -16.71 -4.57
C GLU A 117 8.98 -17.09 -3.93
N LYS A 118 8.81 -18.37 -3.59
CA LYS A 118 7.58 -18.88 -2.98
C LYS A 118 7.32 -18.24 -1.61
N GLU A 119 8.31 -18.19 -0.74
CA GLU A 119 8.22 -17.57 0.59
C GLU A 119 7.87 -16.07 0.48
N LEU A 120 8.47 -15.36 -0.48
CA LEU A 120 8.16 -13.96 -0.76
C LEU A 120 6.72 -13.77 -1.22
N SER A 121 6.23 -14.67 -2.07
CA SER A 121 4.84 -14.65 -2.52
C SER A 121 3.86 -14.89 -1.38
N GLU A 122 4.16 -15.83 -0.48
CA GLU A 122 3.34 -16.09 0.72
C GLU A 122 3.30 -14.87 1.64
N LEU A 123 4.44 -14.20 1.88
CA LEU A 123 4.48 -12.95 2.64
C LEU A 123 3.66 -11.85 1.97
N THR A 124 3.74 -11.74 0.64
CA THR A 124 3.01 -10.75 -0.16
C THR A 124 1.50 -10.95 -0.07
N VAL A 125 1.03 -12.20 -0.19
CA VAL A 125 -0.38 -12.55 -0.01
C VAL A 125 -0.86 -12.15 1.37
N GLU A 126 -0.04 -12.38 2.40
CA GLU A 126 -0.40 -11.98 3.75
C GLU A 126 -0.55 -10.45 3.87
N VAL A 127 0.37 -9.65 3.35
CA VAL A 127 0.22 -8.17 3.33
C VAL A 127 -1.03 -7.77 2.56
N LYS A 128 -1.28 -8.37 1.38
CA LYS A 128 -2.47 -8.05 0.57
C LYS A 128 -3.78 -8.34 1.29
N ARG A 129 -3.85 -9.41 2.09
CA ARG A 129 -5.05 -9.72 2.90
C ARG A 129 -5.32 -8.64 3.95
N ARG A 130 -4.30 -8.01 4.52
CA ARG A 130 -4.47 -6.91 5.49
C ARG A 130 -4.93 -5.65 4.77
N ASP A 131 -4.33 -5.36 3.62
CA ASP A 131 -4.74 -4.26 2.75
C ASP A 131 -6.23 -4.36 2.36
N VAL A 132 -6.70 -5.54 1.95
CA VAL A 132 -8.13 -5.77 1.68
C VAL A 132 -9.00 -5.46 2.91
N SER A 133 -8.56 -5.82 4.12
CA SER A 133 -9.31 -5.49 5.33
C SER A 133 -9.32 -3.99 5.64
N VAL A 134 -8.21 -3.29 5.41
CA VAL A 134 -8.16 -1.82 5.56
C VAL A 134 -9.06 -1.13 4.54
N ASN A 135 -9.07 -1.57 3.28
CA ASN A 135 -9.95 -1.01 2.26
C ASN A 135 -11.43 -1.20 2.60
N LYS A 136 -11.82 -2.32 3.23
CA LYS A 136 -13.20 -2.48 3.73
C LYS A 136 -13.57 -1.46 4.82
N LEU A 137 -12.61 -1.06 5.66
CA LEU A 137 -12.84 0.00 6.65
C LEU A 137 -12.99 1.37 5.97
N ILE A 138 -12.16 1.64 4.96
CA ILE A 138 -12.30 2.85 4.15
C ILE A 138 -13.67 2.89 3.47
N ASP A 139 -14.09 1.80 2.84
CA ASP A 139 -15.41 1.71 2.18
C ASP A 139 -16.54 1.99 3.18
N ALA A 140 -16.51 1.37 4.36
CA ALA A 140 -17.51 1.59 5.41
C ALA A 140 -17.52 3.05 5.92
N LEU A 141 -16.34 3.67 6.02
CA LEU A 141 -16.20 5.06 6.45
C LEU A 141 -16.75 6.03 5.38
N LEU A 142 -16.46 5.77 4.11
CA LEU A 142 -16.97 6.55 2.98
C LEU A 142 -18.50 6.42 2.85
N GLU A 143 -19.05 5.21 3.02
CA GLU A 143 -20.50 4.98 3.05
C GLU A 143 -21.18 5.76 4.18
N LYS A 144 -20.58 5.80 5.39
CA LYS A 144 -21.08 6.62 6.51
C LYS A 144 -21.19 8.10 6.13
N TYR A 145 -20.29 8.61 5.28
CA TYR A 145 -20.31 10.00 4.79
C TYR A 145 -21.21 10.22 3.57
N GLY A 146 -21.96 9.22 3.13
CA GLY A 146 -22.77 9.29 1.91
C GLY A 146 -21.92 9.37 0.62
N LEU A 147 -20.60 9.14 0.73
CA LEU A 147 -19.68 9.07 -0.39
C LEU A 147 -19.61 7.61 -0.86
N SER A 148 -20.47 7.24 -1.80
CA SER A 148 -20.33 5.94 -2.46
C SER A 148 -19.18 5.97 -3.48
N ASN A 149 -18.57 4.82 -3.74
CA ASN A 149 -17.58 4.64 -4.81
C ASN A 149 -18.14 5.10 -6.19
N SER A 150 -19.46 5.02 -6.38
CA SER A 150 -20.16 5.55 -7.57
C SER A 150 -20.24 7.09 -7.60
N SER A 151 -20.25 7.74 -6.44
CA SER A 151 -20.22 9.20 -6.31
C SER A 151 -18.82 9.73 -6.57
N LEU A 152 -17.78 9.05 -6.06
CA LEU A 152 -16.38 9.40 -6.30
C LEU A 152 -15.99 9.22 -7.76
N LYS A 153 -16.34 8.09 -8.40
CA LYS A 153 -16.14 7.88 -9.84
C LYS A 153 -16.82 8.94 -10.68
N ARG A 154 -18.08 9.27 -10.36
CA ARG A 154 -18.82 10.32 -11.06
C ARG A 154 -18.17 11.69 -10.92
N ASN A 155 -17.67 12.03 -9.74
CA ASN A 155 -16.94 13.28 -9.53
C ASN A 155 -15.59 13.30 -10.27
N ALA A 156 -14.87 12.17 -10.31
CA ALA A 156 -13.65 12.04 -11.08
C ALA A 156 -13.90 12.17 -12.60
N ASP A 157 -14.95 11.51 -13.12
CA ASP A 157 -15.37 11.62 -14.52
C ASP A 157 -15.79 13.06 -14.86
N ASN A 158 -16.51 13.73 -13.95
CA ASN A 158 -16.89 15.15 -14.11
C ASN A 158 -15.67 16.08 -14.12
N LEU A 159 -14.70 15.86 -13.24
CA LEU A 159 -13.43 16.61 -13.19
C LEU A 159 -12.60 16.39 -14.46
N TRP A 160 -12.49 15.15 -14.91
CA TRP A 160 -11.81 14.80 -16.17
C TRP A 160 -12.47 15.50 -17.35
N ASN A 161 -13.80 15.45 -17.45
CA ASN A 161 -14.53 16.13 -18.52
C ASN A 161 -14.36 17.65 -18.44
N PHE A 162 -14.42 18.24 -17.24
CA PHE A 162 -14.23 19.67 -17.05
C PHE A 162 -12.83 20.14 -17.49
N GLN A 163 -11.78 19.41 -17.12
CA GLN A 163 -10.40 19.76 -17.50
C GLN A 163 -10.10 19.53 -18.98
N ASN A 164 -10.80 18.59 -19.63
CA ASN A 164 -10.53 18.22 -21.03
C ASN A 164 -11.50 18.83 -22.05
N LEU A 165 -12.58 19.48 -21.62
CA LEU A 165 -13.48 20.23 -22.52
C LEU A 165 -12.90 21.58 -22.97
N ASP A 166 -11.99 22.19 -22.20
CA ASP A 166 -11.35 23.47 -22.55
C ASP A 166 -10.29 23.36 -23.67
N ASN A 167 -9.78 22.15 -23.94
CA ASN A 167 -8.85 21.91 -25.04
C ASN A 167 -9.52 21.80 -26.42
N SER A 168 -10.86 21.76 -26.48
CA SER A 168 -11.61 21.67 -27.74
C SER A 168 -11.95 23.02 -28.37
N LYS A 169 -11.70 24.15 -27.67
CA LYS A 169 -12.06 25.49 -28.15
C LYS A 169 -10.92 26.29 -28.78
N PHE A 170 -9.70 25.75 -28.85
CA PHE A 170 -8.53 26.43 -29.41
C PHE A 170 -7.96 25.77 -30.69
N SER A 171 -8.73 24.92 -31.35
CA SER A 171 -8.36 24.36 -32.67
C SER A 171 -9.36 24.80 -33.75
N HIS A 172 -9.26 26.07 -34.15
CA HIS A 172 -9.70 26.57 -35.45
C HIS A 172 -8.58 27.35 -36.11
#